data_AF-A0A529FNS5-F1
#
_entry.id   AF-A0A529FNS5-F1
#
_cell.length_a   1.000
_cell.length_b   1.000
_cell.length_c   1.000
_cell.angle_alpha   90.00
_cell.angle_beta   90.00
_cell.angle_gamma   90.00
#
_symmetry.space_group_name_H-M   'P 1'
#
loop_
_entity.id
_entity.type
_entity.pdbx_description
1 polymer ?
#
loop_
_entity_poly.entity_id
_entity_poly.type
_entity_poly.pdbx_seq_one_letter_code
_entity_poly.pdbx_strand_id
1 'polypeptide(L)'
;LREHWSRLTDVNLLKTLKLSRCQALRMVGQDYAWLLDNAAVGAVLQRAAEDELPIMCFVGNRGSIQTHSGLIKSVKQIGPCIHVLDETFRLHLRTHQIREVWAVRKPTNDSHVTSLEAYGSDGKIIIQLFGARKEGERERDDWRVLAENLPRFPDSYMRKDRSSSVGRRRPSASAASSRALKPRPGTR
;
A
#
# COMPACT_ATOMS: atom_id res chain seq x y z
N LEU A 1 -14.18 -2.15 -15.14
CA LEU A 1 -13.20 -1.46 -14.25
C LEU A 1 -12.06 -0.83 -15.06
N ARG A 2 -11.31 -1.59 -15.86
CA ARG A 2 -10.24 -1.04 -16.73
C ARG A 2 -10.72 0.10 -17.62
N GLU A 3 -11.84 -0.07 -18.33
CA GLU A 3 -12.45 0.98 -19.19
C GLU A 3 -12.92 2.23 -18.43
N HIS A 4 -13.19 2.13 -17.13
CA HIS A 4 -13.56 3.27 -16.30
C HIS A 4 -12.34 3.91 -15.63
N TRP A 5 -11.29 3.13 -15.37
CA TRP A 5 -10.02 3.62 -14.86
C TRP A 5 -9.24 4.43 -15.90
N SER A 6 -9.38 4.08 -17.19
CA SER A 6 -8.87 4.89 -18.30
C SER A 6 -9.58 6.25 -18.44
N ARG A 7 -10.74 6.42 -17.79
CA ARG A 7 -11.55 7.64 -17.74
C ARG A 7 -11.65 8.21 -16.33
N LEU A 8 -10.60 8.05 -15.51
CA LEU A 8 -10.53 8.52 -14.12
C LEU A 8 -10.48 10.05 -14.01
N THR A 9 -11.49 10.73 -14.55
CA THR A 9 -11.80 12.13 -14.25
C THR A 9 -12.71 12.25 -13.03
N ASP A 10 -13.32 11.16 -12.56
CA ASP A 10 -14.33 11.21 -11.50
C ASP A 10 -13.91 10.47 -10.23
N VAL A 11 -13.61 11.24 -9.19
CA VAL A 11 -13.35 10.79 -7.81
C VAL A 11 -14.51 9.97 -7.22
N ASN A 12 -15.70 9.98 -7.83
CA ASN A 12 -16.87 9.25 -7.36
C ASN A 12 -17.01 7.82 -7.92
N LEU A 13 -16.23 7.42 -8.92
CA LEU A 13 -16.34 6.08 -9.55
C LEU A 13 -16.23 4.93 -8.52
N LEU A 14 -15.32 5.05 -7.55
CA LEU A 14 -15.13 4.04 -6.51
C LEU A 14 -16.35 3.93 -5.57
N LYS A 15 -17.03 5.05 -5.31
CA LYS A 15 -18.26 5.07 -4.50
C LYS A 15 -19.39 4.33 -5.21
N THR A 16 -19.56 4.56 -6.51
CA THR A 16 -20.58 3.88 -7.34
C THR A 16 -20.37 2.38 -7.37
N LEU A 17 -19.11 1.92 -7.45
CA LEU A 17 -18.77 0.50 -7.48
C LEU A 17 -18.71 -0.15 -6.09
N LYS A 18 -18.89 0.63 -5.00
CA LYS A 18 -18.76 0.17 -3.60
C LYS A 18 -17.44 -0.57 -3.33
N LEU A 19 -16.37 -0.20 -4.04
CA LEU A 19 -15.04 -0.80 -3.89
C LEU A 19 -14.15 0.11 -3.06
N SER A 20 -13.35 -0.49 -2.17
CA SER A 20 -12.25 0.25 -1.56
C SER A 20 -11.18 0.59 -2.61
N ARG A 21 -10.40 1.64 -2.35
CA ARG A 21 -9.32 2.05 -3.25
C ARG A 21 -8.32 0.92 -3.48
N CYS A 22 -7.85 0.28 -2.41
CA CYS A 22 -6.94 -0.86 -2.46
C CYS A 22 -7.52 -2.05 -3.25
N GLN A 23 -8.81 -2.36 -3.10
CA GLN A 23 -9.47 -3.40 -3.91
C GLN A 23 -9.47 -3.06 -5.40
N ALA A 24 -9.77 -1.81 -5.76
CA ALA A 24 -9.75 -1.37 -7.14
C ALA A 24 -8.33 -1.46 -7.76
N LEU A 25 -7.28 -1.12 -7.01
CA LEU A 25 -5.89 -1.25 -7.46
C LEU A 25 -5.51 -2.70 -7.78
N ARG A 26 -5.98 -3.67 -7.00
CA ARG A 26 -5.75 -5.10 -7.29
C ARG A 26 -6.45 -5.58 -8.56
N MET A 27 -7.52 -4.90 -8.98
CA MET A 27 -8.37 -5.32 -10.10
C MET A 27 -8.09 -4.57 -11.39
N VAL A 28 -7.51 -3.36 -11.33
CA VAL A 28 -7.27 -2.52 -12.51
C VAL A 28 -6.20 -3.11 -13.44
N GLY A 29 -5.28 -3.90 -12.88
CA GLY A 29 -4.23 -4.59 -13.63
C GLY A 29 -2.90 -3.84 -13.69
N GLN A 30 -1.84 -4.58 -14.03
CA GLN A 30 -0.45 -4.15 -13.87
C GLN A 30 -0.04 -2.96 -14.75
N ASP A 31 -0.78 -2.65 -15.81
CA ASP A 31 -0.54 -1.46 -16.65
C ASP A 31 -0.83 -0.15 -15.89
N TYR A 32 -1.72 -0.22 -14.91
CA TYR A 32 -2.21 0.94 -14.14
C TYR A 32 -1.81 0.89 -12.67
N ALA A 33 -1.65 -0.29 -12.07
CA ALA A 33 -1.21 -0.40 -10.69
C ALA A 33 -0.45 -1.70 -10.46
N TRP A 34 0.69 -1.61 -9.77
CA TRP A 34 1.49 -2.78 -9.38
C TRP A 34 2.01 -2.65 -7.96
N LEU A 35 2.17 -3.80 -7.31
CA LEU A 35 2.74 -3.89 -5.96
C LEU A 35 4.24 -3.65 -5.99
N LEU A 36 4.70 -2.92 -4.98
CA LEU A 36 6.10 -2.63 -4.72
C LEU A 36 6.53 -3.25 -3.40
N ASP A 37 7.85 -3.38 -3.23
CA ASP A 37 8.42 -3.74 -1.94
C ASP A 37 7.97 -2.75 -0.84
N ASN A 38 7.74 -3.26 0.37
CA ASN A 38 7.30 -2.42 1.49
C ASN A 38 8.36 -1.37 1.89
N ALA A 39 9.63 -1.59 1.56
CA ALA A 39 10.71 -0.61 1.73
C ALA A 39 10.65 0.54 0.72
N ALA A 40 9.82 0.47 -0.32
CA ALA A 40 9.78 1.45 -1.41
C ALA A 40 9.49 2.89 -0.93
N VAL A 41 8.61 3.07 0.06
CA VAL A 41 8.32 4.41 0.60
C VAL A 41 9.58 5.03 1.21
N GLY A 42 10.33 4.24 1.98
CA GLY A 42 11.58 4.71 2.58
C GLY A 42 12.64 5.04 1.54
N ALA A 43 12.80 4.15 0.55
CA ALA A 43 13.72 4.35 -0.56
C ALA A 43 13.41 5.62 -1.37
N VAL A 44 12.13 5.88 -1.66
CA VAL A 44 11.71 7.10 -2.38
C VAL A 44 11.99 8.35 -1.58
N LEU A 45 11.69 8.38 -0.28
CA LEU A 45 11.96 9.55 0.56
C LEU A 45 13.47 9.83 0.64
N GLN A 46 14.27 8.78 0.84
CA GLN A 46 15.73 8.89 0.87
C GLN A 46 16.27 9.42 -0.45
N ARG A 47 15.83 8.83 -1.57
CA ARG A 47 16.28 9.23 -2.91
C ARG A 47 15.84 10.65 -3.27
N ALA A 48 14.63 11.03 -2.88
CA ALA A 48 14.14 12.38 -3.12
C ALA A 48 14.95 13.44 -2.38
N ALA A 49 15.44 13.13 -1.17
CA ALA A 49 16.35 14.00 -0.45
C ALA A 49 17.74 14.06 -1.08
N GLU A 50 18.28 12.92 -1.51
CA GLU A 50 19.60 12.82 -2.16
C GLU A 50 19.67 13.55 -3.51
N ASP A 51 18.62 13.41 -4.33
CA ASP A 51 18.57 13.99 -5.67
C ASP A 51 18.01 15.43 -5.67
N GLU A 52 17.71 16.00 -4.49
CA GLU A 52 16.96 17.25 -4.36
C GLU A 52 15.70 17.28 -5.24
N LEU A 53 14.97 16.16 -5.26
CA LEU A 53 13.77 15.99 -6.05
C LEU A 53 12.56 16.56 -5.29
N PRO A 54 11.87 17.60 -5.81
CA PRO A 54 10.70 18.12 -5.16
C PRO A 54 9.54 17.11 -5.23
N ILE A 55 8.94 16.81 -4.07
CA ILE A 55 7.83 15.87 -3.95
C ILE A 55 6.58 16.55 -3.40
N MET A 56 5.43 15.93 -3.63
CA MET A 56 4.20 16.18 -2.90
C MET A 56 3.89 14.98 -2.02
N CYS A 57 3.68 15.24 -0.73
CA CYS A 57 3.38 14.24 0.28
C CYS A 57 2.00 14.53 0.89
N PHE A 58 1.07 13.59 0.71
CA PHE A 58 -0.29 13.67 1.27
C PHE A 58 -0.43 12.68 2.41
N VAL A 59 -0.85 13.19 3.56
CA VAL A 59 -1.21 12.41 4.74
C VAL A 59 -2.56 12.91 5.24
N GLY A 60 -3.48 11.99 5.52
CA GLY A 60 -4.83 12.38 5.86
C GLY A 60 -5.53 11.41 6.78
N ASN A 61 -6.65 11.88 7.32
CA ASN A 61 -7.60 11.10 8.09
C ASN A 61 -9.03 11.40 7.56
N ARG A 62 -10.06 10.98 8.30
CA ARG A 62 -11.46 11.16 7.89
C ARG A 62 -11.88 12.64 7.76
N GLY A 63 -11.25 13.55 8.51
CA GLY A 63 -11.65 14.95 8.59
C GLY A 63 -10.72 15.94 7.89
N SER A 64 -9.49 15.54 7.56
CA SER A 64 -8.53 16.45 6.93
C SER A 64 -7.45 15.71 6.14
N ILE A 65 -6.93 16.36 5.11
CA ILE A 65 -5.73 15.96 4.37
C ILE A 65 -4.73 17.11 4.48
N GLN A 66 -3.54 16.80 4.94
CA GLN A 66 -2.40 17.70 4.92
C GLN A 66 -1.49 17.34 3.74
N THR A 67 -1.07 18.36 3.02
CA THR A 67 -0.18 18.23 1.86
C THR A 67 1.08 19.05 2.09
N HIS A 68 2.24 18.40 1.99
CA HIS A 68 3.51 19.08 1.79
C HIS A 68 3.84 19.07 0.29
N SER A 69 4.41 20.15 -0.23
CA SER A 69 4.91 20.23 -1.61
C SER A 69 6.24 20.97 -1.58
N GLY A 70 7.31 20.32 -2.01
CA GLY A 70 8.64 20.91 -2.02
C GLY A 70 9.75 19.89 -1.87
N LEU A 71 10.95 20.41 -1.63
CA LEU A 71 12.13 19.61 -1.30
C LEU A 71 12.03 19.07 0.12
N ILE A 72 12.55 17.87 0.30
CA ILE A 72 12.89 17.32 1.61
C ILE A 72 14.40 17.15 1.71
N LYS A 73 14.98 17.32 2.89
CA LYS A 73 16.45 17.26 3.07
C LYS A 73 16.89 16.24 4.10
N SER A 74 16.30 16.29 5.30
CA SER A 74 16.75 15.50 6.45
C SER A 74 15.91 14.25 6.61
N VAL A 75 16.27 13.18 5.90
CA VAL A 75 15.61 11.87 6.01
C VAL A 75 16.42 10.94 6.92
N LYS A 76 15.77 10.38 7.94
CA LYS A 76 16.42 9.47 8.90
C LYS A 76 15.57 8.25 9.21
N GLN A 77 16.17 7.07 9.16
CA GLN A 77 15.59 5.85 9.71
C GLN A 77 15.96 5.74 11.20
N ILE A 78 14.97 5.74 12.09
CA ILE A 78 15.16 5.57 13.53
C ILE A 78 14.24 4.43 13.98
N GLY A 79 14.83 3.27 14.25
CA GLY A 79 14.08 2.06 14.58
C GLY A 79 13.09 1.68 13.46
N PRO A 80 11.81 1.40 13.77
CA PRO A 80 10.81 1.00 12.78
C PRO A 80 10.07 2.20 12.14
N CYS A 81 10.69 3.39 12.20
CA CYS A 81 10.13 4.63 11.69
C CYS A 81 11.10 5.32 10.74
N ILE A 82 10.56 5.93 9.68
CA ILE A 82 11.28 6.89 8.85
C ILE A 82 10.79 8.30 9.20
N HIS A 83 11.73 9.23 9.25
CA HIS A 83 11.51 10.61 9.64
C HIS A 83 11.98 11.57 8.56
N VAL A 84 11.18 12.59 8.28
CA VAL A 84 11.66 13.82 7.62
C VAL A 84 11.72 14.88 8.71
N LEU A 85 12.88 15.52 8.88
CA LEU A 85 13.17 16.44 10.00
C LEU A 85 13.60 17.82 9.48
N ASP A 86 12.87 18.36 8.53
CA ASP A 86 13.13 19.68 7.99
C ASP A 86 12.50 20.76 8.87
N GLU A 87 12.93 22.01 8.68
CA GLU A 87 12.48 23.15 9.49
C GLU A 87 10.97 23.36 9.39
N THR A 88 10.46 23.33 8.15
CA THR A 88 9.06 23.62 7.81
C THR A 88 8.21 22.36 7.54
N PHE A 89 8.83 21.18 7.52
CA PHE A 89 8.14 19.91 7.30
C PHE A 89 8.72 18.79 8.15
N ARG A 90 7.87 18.22 9.01
CA ARG A 90 8.21 17.06 9.83
C ARG A 90 7.26 15.91 9.53
N LEU A 91 7.82 14.76 9.15
CA LEU A 91 7.09 13.52 8.91
C LEU A 91 7.59 12.47 9.89
N HIS A 92 6.66 11.74 10.50
CA HIS A 92 6.95 10.56 11.32
C HIS A 92 6.14 9.40 10.77
N LEU A 93 6.79 8.52 10.01
CA LEU A 93 6.12 7.42 9.33
C LEU A 93 6.55 6.08 9.95
N ARG A 94 5.59 5.39 10.56
CA ARG A 94 5.77 4.04 11.12
C ARG A 94 5.75 3.01 10.00
N THR A 95 6.91 2.63 9.48
CA THR A 95 7.01 1.75 8.30
C THR A 95 6.47 0.35 8.57
N HIS A 96 6.57 -0.14 9.81
CA HIS A 96 5.99 -1.44 10.20
C HIS A 96 4.46 -1.53 10.09
N GLN A 97 3.75 -0.40 9.97
CA GLN A 97 2.30 -0.38 9.77
C GLN A 97 1.90 -0.45 8.29
N ILE A 98 2.87 -0.33 7.38
CA ILE A 98 2.64 -0.43 5.95
C ILE A 98 2.49 -1.92 5.60
N ARG A 99 1.30 -2.27 5.09
CA ARG A 99 0.98 -3.63 4.66
C ARG A 99 1.25 -3.84 3.18
N GLU A 100 0.92 -2.85 2.36
CA GLU A 100 1.09 -2.85 0.91
C GLU A 100 1.56 -1.49 0.43
N VAL A 101 2.44 -1.48 -0.57
CA VAL A 101 2.84 -0.28 -1.31
C VAL A 101 2.51 -0.50 -2.78
N TRP A 102 1.88 0.49 -3.39
CA TRP A 102 1.45 0.45 -4.78
C TRP A 102 2.07 1.62 -5.53
N ALA A 103 2.61 1.36 -6.72
CA ALA A 103 2.73 2.39 -7.75
C ALA A 103 1.45 2.38 -8.59
N VAL A 104 0.91 3.57 -8.85
CA VAL A 104 -0.36 3.76 -9.54
C VAL A 104 -0.22 4.80 -10.63
N ARG A 105 -0.48 4.42 -11.87
CA ARG A 105 -0.62 5.31 -13.02
C ARG A 105 -2.07 5.74 -13.19
N LYS A 106 -2.30 7.04 -13.10
CA LYS A 106 -3.59 7.71 -13.29
C LYS A 106 -3.55 8.42 -14.64
N PRO A 107 -4.31 7.97 -15.64
CA PRO A 107 -4.36 8.62 -16.95
C PRO A 107 -4.80 10.08 -16.82
N THR A 108 -4.17 10.95 -17.61
CA THR A 108 -4.59 12.34 -17.83
C THR A 108 -4.80 12.55 -19.32
N ASN A 109 -5.37 13.69 -19.72
CA ASN A 109 -5.66 13.98 -21.13
C ASN A 109 -4.42 13.84 -22.03
N ASP A 110 -3.24 14.23 -21.53
CA ASP A 110 -2.01 14.29 -22.32
C ASP A 110 -0.93 13.27 -21.91
N SER A 111 -1.07 12.56 -20.78
CA SER A 111 -0.15 11.47 -20.36
C SER A 111 -0.72 10.66 -19.17
N HIS A 112 0.10 10.36 -18.16
CA HIS A 112 -0.31 9.80 -16.88
C HIS A 112 0.47 10.43 -15.73
N VAL A 113 -0.09 10.28 -14.53
CA VAL A 113 0.50 10.70 -13.27
C VAL A 113 0.74 9.46 -12.44
N THR A 114 1.95 9.33 -11.94
CA THR A 114 2.41 8.22 -11.14
C THR A 114 2.37 8.61 -9.67
N SER A 115 1.71 7.80 -8.86
CA SER A 115 1.69 7.98 -7.41
C SER A 115 2.16 6.74 -6.70
N LEU A 116 2.96 6.92 -5.66
CA LEU A 116 3.28 5.88 -4.69
C LEU A 116 2.25 5.95 -3.56
N GLU A 117 1.56 4.85 -3.27
CA GLU A 117 0.49 4.80 -2.28
C GLU A 117 0.73 3.66 -1.30
N ALA A 118 0.86 3.99 -0.01
CA ALA A 118 1.07 3.02 1.05
C ALA A 118 -0.22 2.79 1.84
N TYR A 119 -0.54 1.53 2.11
CA TYR A 119 -1.78 1.12 2.77
C TYR A 119 -1.49 0.34 4.05
N GLY A 120 -2.32 0.56 5.07
CA GLY A 120 -2.32 -0.21 6.31
C GLY A 120 -3.05 -1.54 6.18
N SER A 121 -3.04 -2.33 7.25
CA SER A 121 -3.77 -3.62 7.33
C SER A 121 -5.28 -3.45 7.26
N ASP A 122 -5.81 -2.28 7.59
CA ASP A 122 -7.23 -1.93 7.48
C ASP A 122 -7.63 -1.47 6.06
N GLY A 123 -6.69 -1.50 5.11
CA GLY A 123 -6.90 -1.08 3.73
C GLY A 123 -7.04 0.43 3.55
N LYS A 124 -6.76 1.23 4.60
CA LYS A 124 -6.72 2.69 4.51
C LYS A 124 -5.35 3.16 4.06
N ILE A 125 -5.35 4.32 3.41
CA ILE A 125 -4.13 4.97 2.95
C ILE A 125 -3.38 5.58 4.14
N ILE A 126 -2.08 5.32 4.22
CA ILE A 126 -1.18 5.90 5.23
C ILE A 126 -0.55 7.17 4.67
N ILE A 127 -0.05 7.09 3.42
CA ILE A 127 0.66 8.18 2.75
C ILE A 127 0.55 8.02 1.24
N GLN A 128 0.51 9.14 0.53
CA GLN A 128 0.67 9.20 -0.92
C GLN A 128 1.80 10.15 -1.28
N LEU A 129 2.65 9.71 -2.20
CA LEU A 129 3.77 10.50 -2.73
C LEU A 129 3.61 10.70 -4.24
N PHE A 130 3.96 11.90 -4.69
CA PHE A 130 3.99 12.32 -6.09
C PHE A 130 5.23 13.19 -6.32
N GLY A 131 5.66 13.34 -7.57
CA GLY A 131 6.56 14.43 -7.95
C GLY A 131 5.83 15.76 -7.88
N ALA A 132 6.49 16.80 -7.35
CA ALA A 132 5.86 18.11 -7.24
C ALA A 132 5.60 18.70 -8.63
N ARG A 133 4.40 19.25 -8.81
CA ARG A 133 3.96 19.86 -10.06
C ARG A 133 2.87 20.88 -9.80
N LYS A 134 2.67 21.79 -10.74
CA LYS A 134 1.51 22.68 -10.75
C LYS A 134 0.31 22.00 -11.41
N GLU A 135 -0.89 22.48 -11.11
CA GLU A 135 -2.09 22.03 -11.80
C GLU A 135 -1.97 22.32 -13.31
N GLY A 136 -2.41 21.37 -14.14
CA GLY A 136 -2.27 21.44 -15.59
C GLY A 136 -0.90 21.01 -16.13
N GLU A 137 0.13 20.90 -15.29
CA GLU A 137 1.47 20.49 -15.72
C GLU A 137 1.62 18.97 -15.80
N ARG A 138 2.50 18.54 -16.71
CA ARG A 138 2.92 17.14 -16.81
C ARG A 138 3.67 16.71 -15.56
N GLU A 139 3.63 15.41 -15.29
CA GLU A 139 4.48 14.80 -14.28
C GLU A 139 5.96 15.02 -14.62
N ARG A 140 6.79 15.23 -13.60
CA ARG A 140 8.24 15.37 -13.79
C ARG A 140 8.85 14.03 -14.19
N ASP A 141 9.74 14.06 -15.19
CA ASP A 141 10.38 12.84 -15.70
C ASP A 141 11.29 12.17 -14.67
N ASP A 142 11.99 12.96 -13.86
CA ASP A 142 12.85 12.47 -12.75
C ASP A 142 12.03 11.65 -11.73
N TRP A 143 10.87 12.15 -11.32
CA TRP A 143 9.94 11.41 -10.47
C TRP A 143 9.41 10.16 -11.14
N ARG A 144 9.02 10.23 -12.41
CA ARG A 144 8.51 9.06 -13.14
C ARG A 144 9.56 7.96 -13.20
N VAL A 145 10.80 8.30 -13.54
CA VAL A 145 11.92 7.35 -13.56
C VAL A 145 12.12 6.74 -12.18
N LEU A 146 12.11 7.53 -11.11
CA LEU A 146 12.24 7.02 -9.75
C LEU A 146 11.10 6.05 -9.39
N ALA A 147 9.85 6.47 -9.56
CA ALA A 147 8.68 5.70 -9.13
C ALA A 147 8.49 4.40 -9.92
N GLU A 148 8.83 4.39 -11.21
CA GLU A 148 8.62 3.23 -12.09
C GLU A 148 9.73 2.17 -12.00
N ASN A 149 10.93 2.55 -11.52
CA ASN A 149 12.06 1.64 -11.35
C ASN A 149 12.18 1.05 -9.93
N LEU A 150 11.21 1.30 -9.06
CA LEU A 150 11.19 0.71 -7.72
C LEU A 150 11.05 -0.82 -7.78
N PRO A 151 11.70 -1.56 -6.87
CA PRO A 151 11.57 -3.01 -6.79
C PRO A 151 10.10 -3.43 -6.64
N ARG A 152 9.64 -4.28 -7.56
CA ARG A 152 8.29 -4.85 -7.51
C ARG A 152 8.23 -5.93 -6.45
N PHE A 153 7.08 -6.02 -5.76
CA PHE A 153 6.85 -7.14 -4.86
C PHE A 153 6.75 -8.43 -5.69
N PRO A 154 7.49 -9.50 -5.36
CA PRO A 154 7.49 -10.70 -6.18
C PRO A 154 6.09 -11.34 -6.24
N ASP A 155 5.60 -11.55 -7.46
CA ASP A 155 4.26 -12.12 -7.77
C ASP A 155 4.01 -13.50 -7.12
N SER A 156 5.07 -14.22 -6.72
CA SER A 156 4.99 -15.56 -6.13
C SER A 156 4.23 -15.61 -4.80
N TYR A 157 4.11 -14.49 -4.08
CA TYR A 157 3.34 -14.40 -2.85
C TYR A 157 1.82 -14.23 -3.07
N MET A 158 1.40 -13.63 -4.19
CA MET A 158 -0.02 -13.41 -4.51
C MET A 158 -0.77 -14.71 -4.86
N ARG A 159 -0.05 -15.77 -5.25
CA ARG A 159 -0.65 -17.09 -5.51
C ARG A 159 -1.03 -17.83 -4.23
N LYS A 160 -0.30 -17.64 -3.11
CA LYS A 160 -0.54 -18.39 -1.86
C LYS A 160 -1.83 -17.99 -1.13
N ASP A 161 -2.19 -16.70 -1.16
CA ASP A 161 -3.40 -16.20 -0.50
C ASP A 161 -4.71 -16.54 -1.26
N ARG A 162 -4.62 -16.95 -2.53
CA ARG A 162 -5.78 -17.48 -3.26
C ARG A 162 -6.10 -18.94 -2.92
N SER A 163 -5.12 -19.70 -2.42
CA SER A 163 -5.29 -21.12 -2.05
C SER A 163 -5.75 -21.35 -0.60
N SER A 164 -5.74 -20.33 0.26
CA SER A 164 -6.06 -20.45 1.69
C SER A 164 -7.55 -20.25 2.04
N SER A 165 -8.43 -19.99 1.06
CA SER A 165 -9.87 -19.82 1.28
C SER A 165 -10.73 -21.08 1.05
N VAL A 166 -10.12 -22.26 0.83
CA VAL A 166 -10.86 -23.53 0.79
C VAL A 166 -10.84 -24.21 2.16
N GLY A 167 -11.91 -23.98 2.93
CA GLY A 167 -12.56 -25.00 3.75
C GLY A 167 -11.80 -25.58 4.95
N ARG A 168 -11.60 -24.80 6.02
CA ARG A 168 -11.55 -25.40 7.37
C ARG A 168 -12.98 -25.67 7.85
N ARG A 169 -13.53 -26.84 7.51
CA ARG A 169 -14.69 -27.39 8.22
C ARG A 169 -14.24 -27.77 9.64
N ARG A 170 -14.86 -27.14 10.64
CA ARG A 170 -14.77 -27.54 12.05
C ARG A 170 -15.31 -28.96 12.21
N PRO A 171 -14.69 -29.86 12.97
CA PRO A 171 -15.37 -31.08 13.39
C PRO A 171 -16.40 -30.71 14.47
N SER A 172 -17.66 -31.07 14.22
CA SER A 172 -18.75 -31.00 15.18
C SER A 172 -18.59 -32.11 16.21
N ALA A 173 -18.58 -31.74 17.49
CA ALA A 173 -18.70 -32.70 18.59
C ALA A 173 -20.16 -33.15 18.74
N SER A 174 -20.39 -34.46 18.73
CA SER A 174 -21.57 -35.09 19.35
C SER A 174 -21.21 -36.51 19.78
N ALA A 175 -21.67 -36.85 20.98
CA ALA A 175 -21.29 -38.00 21.80
C ALA A 175 -22.07 -39.28 21.45
N ALA A 176 -21.49 -40.46 21.75
CA ALA A 176 -22.06 -41.42 22.71
C ALA A 176 -21.31 -42.78 22.71
N SER A 177 -20.84 -43.14 23.91
CA SER A 177 -20.95 -44.45 24.58
C SER A 177 -20.47 -45.74 23.90
N SER A 178 -19.49 -46.40 24.54
CA SER A 178 -19.59 -47.81 24.96
C SER A 178 -18.53 -48.14 26.01
N ARG A 179 -18.95 -48.94 26.99
CA ARG A 179 -18.33 -49.25 28.29
C ARG A 179 -17.93 -50.73 28.32
N ALA A 180 -16.73 -51.07 28.81
CA ALA A 180 -16.28 -52.35 29.42
C ALA A 180 -14.74 -52.44 29.26
N LEU A 181 -13.87 -52.98 30.13
CA LEU A 181 -13.91 -53.65 31.42
C LEU A 181 -12.49 -53.50 32.05
N LYS A 182 -12.37 -53.52 33.38
CA LYS A 182 -11.14 -53.50 34.22
C LYS A 182 -10.32 -54.81 34.09
N PRO A 183 -9.01 -54.91 34.46
CA PRO A 183 -8.55 -54.80 35.87
C PRO A 183 -7.15 -54.23 36.15
N ARG A 184 -6.90 -54.03 37.46
CA ARG A 184 -5.72 -53.49 38.16
C ARG A 184 -4.45 -54.36 37.99
N PRO A 185 -3.25 -53.81 38.24
CA PRO A 185 -2.17 -54.56 38.88
C PRO A 185 -1.98 -54.14 40.34
N GLY A 186 -1.69 -55.14 41.18
CA GLY A 186 -1.38 -54.99 42.59
C GLY A 186 0.08 -54.62 42.86
N THR A 187 0.23 -53.93 43.98
CA THR A 187 1.31 -53.86 44.98
C THR A 187 2.73 -54.42 44.73
N ARG A 188 3.66 -53.59 45.23
CA ARG A 188 5.04 -53.79 45.70
C ARG A 188 6.16 -53.72 44.69
#